data_AF-A0A6P0XMM0-F1
#
_entry.id   AF-A0A6P0XMM0-F1
#
_cell.length_a   1.000
_cell.length_b   1.000
_cell.length_c   1.000
_cell.angle_alpha   90.00
_cell.angle_beta   90.00
_cell.angle_gamma   90.00
#
_symmetry.space_group_name_H-M   'P 1'
#
loop_
_entity.id
_entity.type
_entity.pdbx_description
1 polymer ?
#
loop_
_entity_poly.entity_id
_entity_poly.type
_entity_poly.pdbx_seq_one_letter_code
_entity_poly.pdbx_strand_id
1 'polypeptide(L)'
;KPIVFSPNYINDRTIYTFGSASLEIFKLTDDGKTKETLVIQNTESMGELNFLSNIRLVLYVYQSLFKKALVVLVAIVGGIIIYLWLIRKHLQRKL
;
A
#
# COMPACT_ATOMS: atom_id res chain seq x y z
N LYS A 1 -4.77 -5.19 15.93
CA LYS A 1 -5.76 -4.10 15.88
C LYS A 1 -6.50 -4.06 17.22
N PRO A 2 -6.76 -2.89 17.82
CA PRO A 2 -7.39 -2.80 19.12
C PRO A 2 -8.89 -3.15 19.06
N ILE A 3 -9.38 -3.81 20.10
CA ILE A 3 -10.80 -4.05 20.38
C ILE A 3 -11.08 -3.37 21.72
N VAL A 4 -12.16 -2.59 21.80
CA VAL A 4 -12.49 -1.80 23.00
C VAL A 4 -13.89 -2.17 23.48
N PHE A 5 -14.01 -2.50 24.77
CA PHE A 5 -15.29 -2.77 25.41
C PHE A 5 -15.87 -1.49 25.99
N SER A 6 -17.20 -1.33 25.91
CA SER A 6 -17.89 -0.24 26.61
C SER A 6 -17.61 -0.30 28.12
N PRO A 7 -17.45 0.84 28.82
CA PRO A 7 -17.37 0.87 30.28
C PRO A 7 -18.57 0.22 30.98
N ASN A 8 -19.73 0.17 30.30
CA ASN A 8 -20.95 -0.45 30.79
C ASN A 8 -21.25 -1.80 30.13
N TYR A 9 -20.21 -2.52 29.69
CA TYR A 9 -20.32 -3.77 28.94
C TYR A 9 -21.24 -4.82 29.59
N ILE A 10 -21.24 -4.89 30.92
CA ILE A 10 -22.09 -5.83 31.69
C ILE A 10 -23.58 -5.66 31.34
N ASN A 11 -24.01 -4.42 31.09
CA ASN A 11 -25.41 -4.09 30.81
C ASN A 11 -25.69 -3.91 29.32
N ASP A 12 -24.76 -3.31 28.57
CA ASP A 12 -24.98 -2.92 27.16
C ASP A 12 -24.38 -3.87 26.12
N ARG A 13 -23.52 -4.81 26.55
CA ARG A 13 -22.80 -5.78 25.71
C ARG A 13 -22.17 -5.15 24.46
N THR A 14 -21.70 -3.91 24.56
CA THR A 14 -21.22 -3.12 23.43
C THR A 14 -19.70 -3.24 23.24
N ILE A 15 -19.28 -3.55 22.03
CA ILE A 15 -17.87 -3.67 21.60
C ILE A 15 -17.61 -2.73 20.43
N TYR A 16 -16.48 -2.02 20.47
CA TYR A 16 -15.98 -1.22 19.37
C TYR A 16 -14.77 -1.90 18.72
N THR A 17 -14.80 -2.05 17.40
CA THR A 17 -13.74 -2.69 16.62
C THR A 17 -13.49 -1.96 15.31
N PHE A 18 -12.32 -2.18 14.71
CA PHE A 18 -11.90 -1.56 13.46
C PHE A 18 -11.96 -2.56 12.31
N GLY A 19 -12.41 -2.09 11.14
CA GLY A 19 -12.35 -2.86 9.90
C GLY A 19 -10.93 -3.32 9.55
N SER A 20 -10.82 -4.54 9.00
CA SER A 20 -9.52 -5.07 8.57
C SER A 20 -8.94 -4.27 7.40
N ALA A 21 -9.79 -3.78 6.51
CA ALA A 21 -9.43 -3.02 5.32
C ALA A 21 -10.01 -1.58 5.27
N SER A 22 -10.92 -1.24 6.18
CA SER A 22 -11.53 0.10 6.27
C SER A 22 -11.13 0.78 7.59
N LEU A 23 -11.01 2.11 7.56
CA LEU A 23 -10.85 2.98 8.74
C LEU A 23 -12.18 3.17 9.52
N GLU A 24 -13.19 2.39 9.17
CA GLU A 24 -14.50 2.41 9.81
C GLU A 24 -14.42 1.79 11.20
N ILE A 25 -15.12 2.43 12.13
CA ILE A 25 -15.34 1.91 13.46
C ILE A 25 -16.69 1.19 13.44
N PHE A 26 -16.69 -0.07 13.83
CA PHE A 26 -17.90 -0.84 14.04
C PHE A 26 -18.24 -0.84 15.52
N LYS A 27 -19.48 -0.48 15.82
CA LYS A 27 -20.13 -0.71 17.11
C LYS A 27 -20.93 -2.00 16.99
N LEU A 28 -20.63 -2.94 17.86
CA LEU A 28 -21.27 -4.24 17.96
C LEU A 28 -22.07 -4.26 19.26
N THR A 29 -23.37 -4.54 19.21
CA THR A 29 -24.22 -4.70 20.41
C THR A 29 -24.81 -6.11 20.45
N ASP A 30 -25.41 -6.47 21.58
CA ASP A 30 -26.14 -7.73 21.76
C ASP A 30 -25.28 -8.97 21.47
N ASP A 31 -24.09 -9.02 22.08
CA ASP A 31 -23.07 -10.06 21.84
C ASP A 31 -22.55 -10.11 20.39
N GLY A 32 -22.57 -8.96 19.71
CA GLY A 32 -22.11 -8.83 18.33
C GLY A 32 -23.11 -9.30 17.28
N LYS A 33 -24.37 -9.50 17.65
CA LYS A 33 -25.46 -9.78 16.71
C LYS A 33 -25.86 -8.55 15.91
N THR A 34 -25.79 -7.37 16.55
CA THR A 34 -26.17 -6.12 15.92
C THR A 34 -24.90 -5.35 15.57
N LYS A 35 -24.79 -4.91 14.32
CA LYS A 35 -23.63 -4.18 13.80
C LYS A 35 -24.05 -2.81 13.28
N GLU A 36 -23.50 -1.77 13.89
CA GLU A 36 -23.67 -0.38 13.48
C GLU A 36 -22.32 0.17 13.03
N THR A 37 -22.27 0.80 11.86
CA THR A 37 -21.06 1.48 11.37
C THR A 37 -21.08 2.92 11.87
N LEU A 38 -20.10 3.28 12.69
CA LEU A 38 -19.90 4.65 13.13
C LEU A 38 -19.05 5.38 12.11
N VAL A 39 -19.68 6.28 11.37
CA VAL A 39 -19.00 7.19 10.45
C VAL A 39 -18.49 8.37 11.28
N ILE A 40 -17.18 8.44 11.51
CA ILE A 40 -16.57 9.66 12.06
C ILE A 40 -16.65 10.72 10.98
N GLN A 41 -17.53 11.72 11.15
CA GLN A 41 -17.64 12.87 10.26
C GLN A 41 -16.48 13.85 10.46
N ASN A 42 -15.24 13.37 10.32
CA ASN A 42 -14.10 14.23 10.06
C ASN A 42 -13.91 14.26 8.55
N THR A 43 -14.77 15.05 7.90
CA THR A 43 -14.70 15.38 6.48
C THR A 43 -13.58 16.39 6.25
N GLU A 44 -12.34 16.00 6.55
CA GLU A 44 -11.15 16.57 5.93
C GLU A 44 -10.17 15.40 5.71
N SER A 45 -10.14 14.88 4.47
CA SER A 45 -9.08 14.00 3.95
C SER A 45 -8.97 12.56 4.49
N MET A 46 -10.06 11.82 4.69
CA MET A 46 -9.99 10.35 4.93
C MET A 46 -10.72 9.49 3.88
N GLY A 47 -11.33 10.12 2.85
CA GLY A 47 -12.15 9.43 1.84
C GLY A 47 -11.60 9.43 0.41
N GLU A 48 -10.57 10.21 0.09
CA GLU A 48 -9.90 10.07 -1.20
C GLU A 48 -8.59 9.36 -0.98
N LEU A 49 -8.48 8.15 -1.54
CA LEU A 49 -7.19 7.54 -1.81
C LEU A 49 -6.44 8.49 -2.75
N ASN A 50 -5.73 9.45 -2.15
CA ASN A 50 -4.85 10.37 -2.86
C ASN A 50 -3.94 9.54 -3.77
N PHE A 51 -3.74 9.97 -5.02
CA PHE A 51 -2.86 9.27 -5.97
C PHE A 51 -1.52 8.87 -5.34
N LEU A 52 -0.98 9.75 -4.47
CA LEU A 52 0.24 9.52 -3.73
C LEU A 52 0.14 8.37 -2.70
N SER A 53 -0.98 8.18 -2.02
CA SER A 53 -1.16 7.08 -1.06
C SER A 53 -1.27 5.73 -1.77
N ASN A 54 -1.96 5.67 -2.92
CA ASN A 54 -2.04 4.47 -3.75
C ASN A 54 -0.66 4.09 -4.31
N ILE A 55 0.08 5.06 -4.84
CA ILE A 55 1.45 4.84 -5.34
C ILE A 55 2.35 4.33 -4.21
N ARG A 56 2.26 4.92 -3.01
CA ARG A 56 3.04 4.49 -1.85
C ARG A 56 2.73 3.04 -1.44
N LEU A 57 1.45 2.66 -1.43
CA LEU A 57 1.02 1.29 -1.11
C LEU A 57 1.54 0.28 -2.13
N VAL A 58 1.41 0.57 -3.42
CA VAL A 58 1.93 -0.28 -4.49
C VAL A 58 3.46 -0.42 -4.38
N LEU A 59 4.17 0.69 -4.18
CA LEU A 59 5.63 0.67 -3.99
C LEU A 59 6.05 -0.12 -2.75
N TYR A 60 5.27 -0.08 -1.67
CA TYR A 60 5.57 -0.84 -0.44
C TYR A 60 5.35 -2.34 -0.65
N VAL A 61 4.22 -2.75 -1.20
CA VAL A 61 3.89 -4.17 -1.45
C VAL A 61 4.87 -4.78 -2.45
N TYR A 62 5.20 -4.05 -3.52
CA TYR A 62 6.06 -4.54 -4.60
C TYR A 62 7.53 -4.13 -4.46
N GLN A 63 7.95 -3.59 -3.32
CA GLN A 63 9.30 -3.02 -3.13
C GLN A 63 10.42 -4.00 -3.52
N SER A 64 10.25 -5.29 -3.20
CA SER A 64 11.22 -6.34 -3.52
C SER A 64 11.33 -6.62 -5.02
N LEU A 65 10.20 -6.69 -5.72
CA LEU A 65 10.16 -6.93 -7.16
C LEU A 65 10.64 -5.70 -7.95
N PHE A 66 10.27 -4.50 -7.49
CA PHE A 66 10.72 -3.25 -8.11
C PHE A 66 12.24 -3.10 -8.09
N LYS A 67 12.89 -3.42 -6.96
CA LYS A 67 14.37 -3.43 -6.86
C LYS A 67 15.01 -4.36 -7.89
N LYS A 68 14.47 -5.58 -8.04
CA LYS A 68 14.99 -6.57 -9.01
C LYS A 68 14.79 -6.09 -10.45
N ALA A 69 13.61 -5.56 -10.77
CA ALA A 69 13.33 -5.01 -12.09
C ALA A 69 14.28 -3.87 -12.45
N LEU A 70 14.58 -2.97 -11.50
CA LEU A 70 15.49 -1.85 -11.71
C LEU A 70 16.92 -2.34 -12.00
N VAL A 71 17.41 -3.36 -11.28
CA VAL A 71 18.71 -3.98 -11.55
C VAL A 71 18.77 -4.58 -12.96
N VAL A 72 17.74 -5.30 -13.39
CA VAL A 72 17.66 -5.86 -14.74
C VAL A 72 17.66 -4.75 -15.80
N LEU A 73 16.90 -3.69 -15.57
CA LEU A 73 16.81 -2.56 -16.51
C LEU A 73 18.17 -1.86 -16.67
N VAL A 74 18.87 -1.62 -15.56
CA VAL A 74 20.23 -1.04 -15.58
C VAL A 74 21.21 -1.97 -16.30
N ALA A 75 21.12 -3.29 -16.10
CA ALA A 75 21.97 -4.25 -16.79
C ALA A 75 21.73 -4.24 -18.31
N ILE A 76 20.48 -4.18 -18.75
CA ILE A 76 20.12 -4.09 -20.17
C ILE A 76 20.66 -2.80 -20.79
N VAL A 77 20.42 -1.65 -20.16
CA VAL A 77 20.88 -0.35 -20.66
C VAL A 77 22.41 -0.30 -20.71
N GLY A 78 23.09 -0.76 -19.66
CA GLY A 78 24.55 -0.86 -19.62
C GLY A 78 25.09 -1.76 -20.73
N GLY A 79 24.46 -2.92 -20.95
CA GLY A 79 24.81 -3.84 -22.02
C GLY A 79 24.68 -3.22 -23.42
N ILE A 80 23.59 -2.48 -23.67
CA ILE A 80 23.37 -1.77 -24.94
C ILE A 80 24.46 -0.71 -25.16
N ILE A 81 24.78 0.08 -24.14
CA ILE A 81 25.82 1.11 -24.22
C ILE A 81 27.19 0.49 -24.56
N ILE A 82 27.56 -0.60 -23.86
CA ILE A 82 28.81 -1.32 -24.10
C ILE A 82 28.84 -1.89 -25.53
N TYR A 83 27.74 -2.49 -25.98
CA TYR A 83 27.61 -3.05 -27.32
C TYR A 83 27.81 -2.01 -28.42
N LEU A 84 27.14 -0.86 -28.30
CA LEU A 84 27.27 0.26 -29.25
C LEU A 84 28.71 0.82 -29.25
N TRP A 85 29.34 0.93 -28.09
CA TRP A 85 30.73 1.37 -27.98
C TRP A 85 31.70 0.40 -28.68
N LEU A 86 31.48 -0.92 -28.54
CA LEU A 86 32.31 -1.96 -29.13
C LEU A 86 32.25 -1.96 -30.66
N ILE A 87 31.06 -1.80 -31.24
CA ILE A 87 30.85 -1.68 -32.69
C ILE A 87 31.60 -0.47 -33.23
N ARG A 88 31.42 0.69 -32.59
CA ARG A 88 32.08 1.93 -33.00
C ARG A 88 33.60 1.77 -33.01
N LYS A 89 34.16 1.13 -31.98
CA LYS A 89 35.60 0.86 -31.87
C LYS A 89 36.10 -0.08 -32.98
N HIS A 90 35.34 -1.11 -33.34
CA HIS A 90 35.70 -2.00 -34.43
C HIS A 90 35.67 -1.31 -35.80
N LEU A 91 34.72 -0.41 -36.02
CA LEU A 91 34.60 0.34 -37.27
C LEU A 91 35.79 1.27 -37.49
N GLN A 92 36.23 1.96 -36.43
CA GLN A 92 37.40 2.87 -36.44
C GLN A 92 38.74 2.15 -36.66
N ARG A 93 38.82 0.84 -36.41
CA ARG A 93 40.04 0.03 -36.66
C ARG A 93 40.13 -0.51 -38.09
N LYS A 94 39.07 -0.41 -38.88
CA LYS A 94 39.00 -0.88 -40.27
C LYS A 94 39.14 0.24 -41.31
N LEU A 95 39.07 1.51 -40.90
CA LEU A 95 39.54 2.66 -41.69
C LEU A 95 41.03 2.90 -41.42
#